data_AF-X1STU0-F1
#
_entry.id   AF-X1STU0-F1
#
_cell.length_a   1.000
_cell.length_b   1.000
_cell.length_c   1.000
_cell.angle_alpha   90.00
_cell.angle_beta   90.00
_cell.angle_gamma   90.00
#
_symmetry.space_group_name_H-M   'P 1'
#
loop_
_entity.id
_entity.type
_entity.pdbx_description
1 polymer ?
#
loop_
_entity_poly.entity_id
_entity_poly.type
_entity_poly.pdbx_seq_one_letter_code
_entity_poly.pdbx_strand_id
1 'polypeptide(L)'
;MKKQEKIKFQQIEPGYELPSISYKLEQPMVDLYLKAVDEPSSIYRDNKLVPPMAIAAYAMTAISDGIELPPGVIHTHGEVQFLRTANVGETISCHSHVSEKLDRDQFHLLT
;
A
#
# COMPACT_ATOMS: atom_id res chain seq x y z
N MET A 1 18.00 -1.00 1.31
CA MET A 1 16.98 -1.97 1.74
C MET A 1 17.38 -3.33 1.16
N LYS A 2 17.37 -4.41 1.96
CA LYS A 2 17.65 -5.76 1.44
C LYS A 2 16.51 -6.15 0.50
N LYS A 3 16.83 -6.50 -0.74
CA LYS A 3 15.85 -7.00 -1.72
C LYS A 3 15.35 -8.34 -1.22
N GLN A 4 14.17 -8.38 -0.61
CA GLN A 4 13.49 -9.63 -0.31
C GLN A 4 13.15 -10.30 -1.65
N GLU A 5 13.34 -11.62 -1.74
CA GLU A 5 12.87 -12.37 -2.90
C GLU A 5 11.37 -12.18 -3.02
N LYS A 6 10.92 -11.76 -4.20
CA LYS A 6 9.52 -11.52 -4.46
C LYS A 6 8.79 -12.85 -4.55
N ILE A 7 7.61 -12.92 -3.94
CA ILE A 7 6.76 -14.11 -3.96
C ILE A 7 6.06 -14.17 -5.32
N LYS A 8 6.12 -15.32 -6.00
CA LYS A 8 5.43 -15.49 -7.29
C LYS A 8 3.93 -15.66 -7.06
N PHE A 9 3.11 -15.09 -7.95
CA PHE A 9 1.64 -15.26 -7.93
C PHE A 9 1.19 -16.72 -7.74
N GLN A 10 1.87 -17.67 -8.39
CA GLN A 10 1.55 -19.10 -8.30
C GLN A 10 1.69 -19.70 -6.89
N GLN A 11 2.48 -19.07 -6.01
CA GLN A 11 2.75 -19.53 -4.65
C GLN A 11 1.78 -18.94 -3.61
N ILE A 12 0.94 -18.00 -4.03
CA ILE A 12 -0.01 -17.31 -3.17
C ILE A 12 -1.33 -18.06 -3.21
N GLU A 13 -1.90 -18.35 -2.05
CA GLU A 13 -3.23 -18.97 -1.91
C GLU A 13 -4.08 -18.13 -0.94
N PRO A 14 -5.42 -18.25 -0.97
CA PRO A 14 -6.27 -17.60 0.02
C PRO A 14 -5.84 -17.95 1.45
N GLY A 15 -5.83 -16.95 2.33
CA GLY A 15 -5.30 -17.03 3.69
C GLY A 15 -3.80 -16.78 3.81
N TYR A 16 -3.07 -16.61 2.71
CA TYR A 16 -1.64 -16.29 2.77
C TYR A 16 -1.41 -14.90 3.37
N GLU A 17 -0.60 -14.82 4.43
CA GLU A 17 -0.16 -13.56 5.02
C GLU A 17 1.10 -13.05 4.34
N LEU A 18 1.02 -11.83 3.82
CA LEU A 18 2.18 -11.15 3.27
C LEU A 18 3.08 -10.64 4.41
N PRO A 19 4.41 -10.58 4.20
CA PRO A 19 5.32 -10.02 5.17
C PRO A 19 4.85 -8.63 5.64
N SER A 20 4.77 -8.45 6.95
CA SER A 20 4.40 -7.15 7.51
C SER A 20 5.53 -6.15 7.28
N ILE A 21 5.17 -4.93 6.91
CA ILE A 21 6.13 -3.86 6.60
C ILE A 21 5.83 -2.69 7.51
N SER A 22 6.86 -2.15 8.15
CA SER A 22 6.75 -0.94 8.96
C SER A 22 7.62 0.16 8.36
N TYR A 23 7.09 1.37 8.32
CA TYR A 23 7.84 2.55 7.89
C TYR A 23 7.41 3.78 8.66
N LYS A 24 8.34 4.74 8.74
CA LYS A 24 8.12 6.03 9.37
C LYS A 24 7.57 7.01 8.33
N LEU A 25 6.49 7.70 8.69
CA LEU A 25 5.85 8.72 7.85
C LEU A 25 6.66 10.01 7.88
N GLU A 26 7.78 10.04 7.16
CA GLU A 26 8.69 11.18 7.16
C GLU A 26 8.16 12.35 6.30
N GLN A 27 8.55 13.58 6.65
CA GLN A 27 8.11 14.77 5.90
C GLN A 27 8.35 14.68 4.38
N PRO A 28 9.53 14.22 3.88
CA PRO A 28 9.77 14.14 2.44
C PRO A 28 8.81 13.19 1.70
N MET A 29 8.35 12.14 2.39
CA MET A 29 7.37 11.18 1.87
C MET A 29 6.01 11.85 1.67
N VAL A 30 5.58 12.63 2.66
CA VAL A 30 4.33 13.40 2.59
C VAL A 30 4.40 14.48 1.51
N ASP A 31 5.50 15.22 1.44
CA ASP A 31 5.69 16.26 0.43
C ASP A 31 5.69 15.70 -0.99
N LEU A 32 6.31 14.54 -1.20
CA LEU A 32 6.31 13.85 -2.48
C LEU A 32 4.89 13.44 -2.90
N TYR A 33 4.11 12.89 -1.97
CA TYR A 33 2.72 12.53 -2.24
C TYR A 33 1.87 13.77 -2.57
N LEU A 34 1.92 14.81 -1.74
CA LEU A 34 1.15 16.05 -1.94
C LEU A 34 1.45 16.69 -3.29
N LYS A 35 2.72 16.66 -3.72
CA LYS A 35 3.12 17.11 -5.06
C LYS A 35 2.56 16.21 -6.16
N ALA A 36 2.58 14.90 -5.97
CA ALA A 36 2.11 13.94 -6.98
C ALA A 36 0.60 14.06 -7.25
N VAL A 37 -0.19 14.41 -6.23
CA VAL A 37 -1.65 14.60 -6.35
C VAL A 37 -2.07 16.06 -6.52
N ASP A 38 -1.10 16.97 -6.67
CA ASP A 38 -1.31 18.42 -6.76
C ASP A 38 -2.24 18.97 -5.66
N GLU A 39 -2.02 18.56 -4.40
CA GLU A 39 -2.87 18.94 -3.26
C GLU A 39 -2.54 20.38 -2.79
N PRO A 40 -3.45 21.35 -3.03
CA PRO A 40 -3.18 22.76 -2.77
C PRO A 40 -3.47 23.15 -1.32
N SER A 41 -4.22 22.34 -0.56
CA SER A 41 -4.61 22.66 0.80
C SER A 41 -3.40 22.73 1.74
N SER A 42 -3.40 23.71 2.62
CA SER A 42 -2.39 23.81 3.69
C SER A 42 -2.70 22.90 4.88
N ILE A 43 -3.90 22.29 4.95
CA ILE A 43 -4.35 21.48 6.10
C ILE A 43 -3.31 20.44 6.51
N TYR A 44 -2.73 19.71 5.55
CA TYR A 44 -1.72 18.68 5.83
C TYR A 44 -0.39 19.26 6.30
N ARG A 45 0.03 20.39 5.72
CA ARG A 45 1.31 21.05 6.02
C ARG A 45 1.28 21.75 7.37
N ASP A 46 0.23 22.53 7.64
CA ASP A 46 0.09 23.34 8.84
C ASP A 46 -0.11 22.49 10.09
N ASN A 47 -0.83 21.37 9.96
CA ASN A 47 -1.16 20.49 11.08
C ASN A 47 -0.24 19.27 11.19
N LYS A 48 0.79 19.16 10.33
CA LYS A 48 1.69 17.99 10.25
C LYS A 48 0.93 16.67 10.11
N LEU A 49 -0.18 16.69 9.36
CA LEU A 49 -1.02 15.53 9.10
C LEU A 49 -0.57 14.83 7.83
N VAL A 50 -0.67 13.51 7.85
CA VAL A 50 -0.43 12.68 6.66
C VAL A 50 -1.76 12.49 5.93
N PRO A 51 -1.85 12.78 4.62
CA PRO A 51 -3.05 12.47 3.85
C PRO A 51 -3.39 10.99 3.98
N PRO A 52 -4.63 10.61 4.32
CA PRO A 52 -4.98 9.21 4.52
C PRO A 52 -4.70 8.35 3.29
N MET A 53 -4.87 8.94 2.10
CA MET A 53 -4.58 8.26 0.84
C MET A 53 -3.07 8.10 0.56
N ALA A 54 -2.21 8.95 1.15
CA ALA A 54 -0.77 8.74 1.10
C ALA A 54 -0.40 7.43 1.80
N ILE A 55 -1.01 7.18 2.98
CA ILE A 55 -0.80 5.93 3.73
C ILE A 55 -1.22 4.72 2.89
N ALA A 56 -2.39 4.78 2.26
CA ALA A 56 -2.87 3.70 1.40
C ALA A 56 -1.94 3.46 0.20
N ALA A 57 -1.49 4.52 -0.48
CA ALA A 57 -0.58 4.43 -1.62
C ALA A 57 0.77 3.78 -1.24
N TYR A 58 1.35 4.19 -0.12
CA TYR A 58 2.62 3.64 0.35
C TYR A 58 2.49 2.21 0.88
N ALA A 59 1.36 1.87 1.54
CA ALA A 59 1.05 0.50 1.91
C ALA A 59 0.94 -0.41 0.67
N MET A 60 0.22 0.04 -0.37
CA MET A 60 0.10 -0.71 -1.63
C MET A 60 1.44 -0.84 -2.36
N THR A 61 2.29 0.18 -2.33
CA THR A 61 3.64 0.13 -2.89
C THR A 61 4.47 -0.93 -2.18
N ALA A 62 4.46 -0.93 -0.85
CA ALA A 62 5.18 -1.89 -0.03
C ALA A 62 4.72 -3.34 -0.28
N ILE A 63 3.41 -3.56 -0.42
CA ILE A 63 2.84 -4.86 -0.78
C ILE A 63 3.29 -5.29 -2.19
N SER A 64 3.22 -4.38 -3.16
CA SER A 64 3.61 -4.65 -4.56
C SER A 64 5.10 -4.95 -4.71
N ASP A 65 5.95 -4.41 -3.83
CA ASP A 65 7.38 -4.74 -3.79
C ASP A 65 7.63 -6.19 -3.34
N GLY A 66 6.73 -6.78 -2.56
CA GLY A 66 6.84 -8.16 -2.06
C GLY A 66 6.33 -9.24 -3.02
N ILE A 67 5.59 -8.87 -4.08
CA ILE A 67 4.92 -9.82 -4.96
C ILE A 67 5.34 -9.60 -6.43
N GLU A 68 5.62 -10.69 -7.14
CA GLU A 68 5.72 -10.66 -8.60
C GLU A 68 4.33 -10.81 -9.20
N LEU A 69 3.69 -9.67 -9.48
CA LEU A 69 2.41 -9.62 -10.16
C LEU A 69 2.61 -9.42 -11.66
N PRO A 70 1.95 -10.23 -12.51
CA PRO A 70 1.79 -9.89 -13.91
C PRO A 70 1.10 -8.51 -14.07
N PRO A 71 1.35 -7.79 -15.17
CA PRO A 71 0.63 -6.56 -15.46
C PRO A 71 -0.90 -6.79 -15.49
N GLY A 72 -1.65 -5.86 -14.90
CA GLY A 72 -3.13 -5.89 -14.93
C GLY A 72 -3.82 -6.79 -13.89
N VAL A 73 -3.08 -7.43 -12.99
CA VAL A 73 -3.63 -8.39 -12.01
C VAL A 73 -4.36 -7.74 -10.83
N ILE A 74 -4.01 -6.50 -10.50
CA ILE A 74 -4.66 -5.76 -9.43
C ILE A 74 -5.96 -5.18 -9.96
N HIS A 75 -7.09 -5.80 -9.62
CA HIS A 75 -8.41 -5.24 -9.85
C HIS A 75 -8.94 -4.66 -8.54
N THR A 76 -8.98 -3.33 -8.46
CA THR A 76 -9.37 -2.61 -7.25
C THR A 76 -10.90 -2.55 -7.12
N HIS A 77 -11.52 -3.63 -6.67
CA HIS A 77 -12.79 -3.52 -5.96
C HIS A 77 -12.49 -3.52 -4.47
N GLY A 78 -12.11 -2.35 -3.94
CA GLY A 78 -11.67 -2.20 -2.57
C GLY A 78 -12.36 -1.02 -1.89
N GLU A 79 -12.84 -1.25 -0.68
CA GLU A 79 -13.26 -0.19 0.23
C GLU A 79 -12.08 0.23 1.09
N VAL A 80 -11.93 1.54 1.34
CA VAL A 80 -10.91 2.08 2.24
C VAL A 80 -11.59 2.85 3.36
N GLN A 81 -11.22 2.52 4.59
CA GLN A 81 -11.73 3.18 5.79
C GLN A 81 -10.58 3.83 6.57
N PHE A 82 -10.77 5.07 6.99
CA PHE A 82 -9.78 5.83 7.75
C PHE A 82 -10.30 6.08 9.17
N LEU A 83 -9.73 5.33 10.13
CA LEU A 83 -10.24 5.29 11.51
C LEU A 83 -9.60 6.31 12.45
N ARG A 84 -8.38 6.78 12.13
CA ARG A 84 -7.67 7.81 12.91
C ARG A 84 -6.84 8.70 12.00
N THR A 85 -6.53 9.89 12.49
CA THR A 85 -5.50 10.74 11.89
C THR A 85 -4.10 10.14 12.14
N ALA A 86 -3.17 10.42 11.24
CA ALA A 86 -1.77 10.10 11.39
C ALA A 86 -0.93 11.36 11.22
N ASN A 87 0.11 11.49 12.05
CA ASN A 87 1.01 12.64 12.03
C ASN A 87 2.34 12.29 11.38
N VAL A 88 3.00 13.31 10.82
CA VAL A 88 4.39 13.20 10.35
C VAL A 88 5.28 12.77 11.51
N GLY A 89 6.11 11.76 11.24
CA GLY A 89 7.04 11.16 12.20
C GLY A 89 6.49 9.91 12.91
N GLU A 90 5.20 9.60 12.78
CA GLU A 90 4.64 8.33 13.26
C GLU A 90 5.18 7.14 12.46
N THR A 91 5.34 6.00 13.13
CA THR A 91 5.59 4.72 12.47
C THR A 91 4.27 3.99 12.30
N ILE A 92 4.02 3.49 11.09
CA ILE A 92 2.89 2.61 10.81
C ILE A 92 3.39 1.21 10.49
N SER A 93 2.57 0.22 10.83
CA SER A 93 2.78 -1.18 10.47
C SER A 93 1.65 -1.62 9.56
N CYS A 94 2.01 -2.11 8.39
CA CYS A 94 1.09 -2.62 7.39
C CYS A 94 1.05 -4.14 7.50
N HIS A 95 -0.18 -4.66 7.58
CA HIS A 95 -0.48 -6.08 7.56
C HIS A 95 -1.44 -6.33 6.40
N SER A 96 -1.28 -7.46 5.72
CA SER A 96 -2.10 -7.83 4.57
C SER A 96 -2.14 -9.33 4.44
N HIS A 97 -3.29 -9.84 4.01
CA HIS A 97 -3.48 -11.25 3.70
C HIS A 97 -4.27 -11.35 2.40
N VAL A 98 -4.13 -12.47 1.70
CA VAL A 98 -4.91 -12.74 0.48
C VAL A 98 -6.26 -13.29 0.89
N SER A 99 -7.33 -12.57 0.57
CA SER A 99 -8.68 -13.00 0.88
C SER A 99 -9.23 -13.95 -0.19
N GLU A 100 -8.94 -13.66 -1.46
CA GLU A 100 -9.39 -14.43 -2.61
C GLU A 100 -8.33 -14.40 -3.72
N LYS A 101 -8.23 -15.51 -4.46
CA LYS A 101 -7.43 -15.65 -5.68
C LYS A 101 -8.30 -16.20 -6.78
N LEU A 102 -8.43 -15.47 -7.88
CA LEU A 102 -9.14 -15.93 -9.07
C LEU A 102 -8.13 -16.14 -10.20
N ASP A 103 -8.09 -17.35 -10.71
CA ASP A 103 -7.26 -17.73 -11.85
C ASP A 103 -8.20 -18.20 -12.98
N ARG A 104 -8.38 -17.37 -14.01
CA ARG A 104 -9.30 -17.59 -15.13
C ARG A 104 -8.57 -17.42 -16.47
N ASP A 105 -7.97 -18.49 -16.99
CA ASP A 105 -7.24 -18.53 -18.26
C ASP A 105 -6.28 -17.32 -18.45
N GLN A 106 -6.72 -16.25 -19.10
CA GLN A 106 -5.92 -15.03 -19.35
C GLN A 106 -6.04 -13.95 -18.26
N PHE A 107 -6.86 -14.16 -17.23
CA PHE A 107 -7.10 -13.22 -16.14
C PHE A 107 -6.63 -13.80 -14.81
N HIS A 108 -5.59 -13.18 -14.25
CA HIS A 108 -5.14 -13.45 -12.88
C HIS A 108 -5.59 -12.27 -12.00
N LEU A 109 -6.25 -12.54 -10.87
CA LEU A 109 -6.78 -11.51 -9.96
C LEU A 109 -6.44 -11.85 -8.50
N LEU A 110 -6.07 -10.82 -7.72
CA LEU A 110 -5.91 -10.90 -6.26
C LEU A 110 -6.65 -9.76 -5.58
N THR A 111 -7.33 -10.10 -4.47
CA THR A 111 -7.99 -9.16 -3.56
C THR A 111 -7.63 -9.43 -2.11
#